data_AF-A0A1Y6D967-F1
#
_entry.id   AF-A0A1Y6D967-F1
#
_cell.length_a   1.000
_cell.length_b   1.000
_cell.length_c   1.000
_cell.angle_alpha   90.00
_cell.angle_beta   90.00
_cell.angle_gamma   90.00
#
_symmetry.space_group_name_H-M   'P 1'
#
loop_
_entity.id
_entity.type
_entity.pdbx_description
1 polymer ?
#
loop_
_entity_poly.entity_id
_entity_poly.type
_entity_poly.pdbx_seq_one_letter_code
_entity_poly.pdbx_strand_id
1 'polypeptide(L)'
;MSGSEALDRIWQSYQVDLDCLKIAKRSIDQSHIAFLKNTNFLGSTAQEARALIDASRANADNYVILSMWAVFERKLFDYLRRESGAAFSARPSPVNARMRTKIEDDIEFWRIDEVLDIFKTVVSSDLIGQAKQVKKYRDWIAHRNPRKPPPANVVPVIAYRLLSEILNELDR
;
A
#
# COMPACT_ATOMS: atom_id res chain seq x y z
N MET A 1 -13.33 14.49 0.03
CA MET A 1 -12.09 13.91 0.59
C MET A 1 -11.42 13.17 -0.55
N SER A 2 -10.19 13.52 -0.92
CA SER A 2 -9.51 12.86 -2.05
C SER A 2 -9.27 11.39 -1.72
N GLY A 3 -9.35 10.52 -2.72
CA GLY A 3 -9.09 9.10 -2.61
C GLY A 3 -7.69 8.82 -2.06
N SER A 4 -6.74 9.72 -2.33
CA SER A 4 -5.36 9.65 -1.83
C SER A 4 -5.20 9.98 -0.35
N GLU A 5 -6.14 10.66 0.32
CA GLU A 5 -5.93 11.17 1.69
C GLU A 5 -5.57 10.06 2.69
N ALA A 6 -6.14 8.86 2.51
CA ALA A 6 -5.81 7.71 3.32
C ALA A 6 -4.37 7.19 3.06
N LEU A 7 -3.91 7.25 1.81
CA LEU A 7 -2.53 6.93 1.45
C LEU A 7 -1.55 7.97 2.00
N ASP A 8 -1.93 9.25 1.98
CA ASP A 8 -1.12 10.36 2.51
C ASP A 8 -0.83 10.16 4.00
N ARG A 9 -1.83 9.73 4.79
CA ARG A 9 -1.64 9.43 6.23
C ARG A 9 -0.69 8.26 6.45
N ILE A 10 -0.81 7.19 5.66
CA ILE A 10 0.10 6.03 5.74
C ILE A 10 1.53 6.47 5.37
N TRP A 11 1.67 7.26 4.31
CA TRP A 11 2.94 7.77 3.86
C TRP A 11 3.61 8.67 4.91
N GLN A 12 2.85 9.60 5.51
CA GLN A 12 3.35 10.46 6.58
C GLN A 12 3.82 9.66 7.79
N SER A 13 3.05 8.66 8.23
CA SER A 13 3.45 7.78 9.34
C SER A 13 4.76 7.05 9.02
N TYR A 14 4.89 6.50 7.82
CA TYR A 14 6.12 5.86 7.38
C TYR A 14 7.31 6.82 7.38
N GLN A 15 7.14 8.07 6.92
CA GLN A 15 8.19 9.08 6.98
C GLN A 15 8.66 9.37 8.42
N VAL A 16 7.73 9.45 9.38
CA VAL A 16 8.06 9.59 10.81
C VAL A 16 8.87 8.40 11.31
N ASP A 17 8.48 7.17 10.95
CA ASP A 17 9.24 5.97 11.31
C ASP A 17 10.67 6.02 10.76
N LEU A 18 10.84 6.50 9.52
CA LEU A 18 12.17 6.66 8.92
C LEU A 18 13.03 7.67 9.66
N ASP A 19 12.46 8.78 10.08
CA ASP A 19 13.18 9.82 10.82
C ASP A 19 13.57 9.31 12.21
N CYS A 20 12.70 8.56 12.88
CA CYS A 20 13.01 7.89 14.15
C CYS A 20 14.20 6.93 14.00
N LEU A 21 14.19 6.06 12.97
CA LEU A 21 15.30 5.14 12.69
C LEU A 21 16.60 5.89 12.36
N LYS A 22 16.52 6.99 11.61
CA LYS A 22 17.66 7.84 11.26
C LYS A 22 18.27 8.50 12.49
N ILE A 23 17.44 8.99 13.40
CA ILE A 23 17.89 9.57 14.68
C ILE A 23 18.56 8.50 15.53
N ALA A 24 17.97 7.30 15.67
CA ALA A 24 18.57 6.20 16.41
C ALA A 24 19.95 5.82 15.85
N LYS A 25 20.08 5.72 14.52
CA LYS A 25 21.35 5.43 13.85
C LYS A 25 22.40 6.50 14.12
N ARG A 26 22.01 7.77 14.02
CA ARG A 26 22.90 8.91 14.32
C ARG A 26 23.39 8.90 15.77
N SER A 27 22.53 8.56 16.73
CA SER A 27 22.90 8.46 18.14
C SER A 27 23.96 7.37 18.38
N ILE A 28 23.89 6.25 17.66
CA ILE A 28 24.92 5.20 17.70
C ILE A 28 26.22 5.71 17.08
N ASP A 29 26.13 6.32 15.90
CA ASP A 29 27.30 6.79 15.13
C ASP A 29 28.09 7.88 15.87
N GLN A 30 27.40 8.68 16.68
CA GLN A 30 28.00 9.76 17.49
C GLN A 30 28.32 9.33 18.93
N SER A 31 28.24 8.05 19.25
CA SER A 31 28.45 7.52 20.61
C SER A 31 27.53 8.12 21.69
N HIS A 32 26.38 8.66 21.30
CA HIS A 32 25.37 9.23 22.20
C HIS A 32 24.41 8.14 22.72
N ILE A 33 24.96 7.03 23.22
CA ILE A 33 24.21 5.83 23.64
C ILE A 33 23.24 6.11 24.78
N ALA A 34 23.46 7.18 25.56
CA ALA A 34 22.56 7.60 26.63
C ALA A 34 21.11 7.85 26.17
N PHE A 35 20.92 8.30 24.92
CA PHE A 35 19.58 8.50 24.34
C PHE A 35 18.86 7.19 23.99
N LEU A 36 19.56 6.07 24.00
CA LEU A 36 19.03 4.74 23.68
C LEU A 36 18.79 3.88 24.93
N LYS A 37 18.89 4.48 26.12
CA LYS A 37 18.54 3.79 27.38
C LYS A 37 17.08 3.32 27.34
N ASN A 38 16.82 2.16 27.94
CA ASN A 38 15.50 1.53 27.99
C ASN A 38 14.91 1.19 26.60
N THR A 39 15.77 0.93 25.62
CA THR A 39 15.37 0.45 24.30
C THR A 39 15.94 -0.95 24.04
N ASN A 40 15.50 -1.58 22.95
CA ASN A 40 16.06 -2.86 22.50
C ASN A 40 17.52 -2.79 22.03
N PHE A 41 18.14 -1.59 22.02
CA PHE A 41 19.56 -1.41 21.73
C PHE A 41 20.45 -1.55 22.99
N LEU A 42 19.85 -1.69 24.18
CA LEU A 42 20.60 -1.83 25.42
C LEU A 42 21.44 -3.12 25.40
N GLY A 43 22.74 -3.00 25.65
CA GLY A 43 23.67 -4.13 25.65
C GLY A 43 24.12 -4.59 24.27
N SER A 44 23.57 -4.04 23.19
CA SER A 44 24.07 -4.26 21.84
C SER A 44 25.36 -3.48 21.58
N THR A 45 26.26 -4.06 20.79
CA THR A 45 27.37 -3.34 20.20
C THR A 45 26.86 -2.34 19.16
N ALA A 46 27.66 -1.33 18.81
CA ALA A 46 27.30 -0.37 17.76
C ALA A 46 27.01 -1.05 16.41
N GLN A 47 27.72 -2.15 16.11
CA GLN A 47 27.52 -2.91 14.88
C GLN A 47 26.18 -3.67 14.88
N GLU A 48 25.85 -4.34 15.98
CA GLU A 48 24.57 -5.04 16.14
C GLU A 48 23.39 -4.08 16.06
N ALA A 49 23.49 -2.94 16.75
CA ALA A 49 22.45 -1.92 16.73
C ALA A 49 22.24 -1.34 15.32
N ARG A 50 23.30 -1.11 14.55
CA ARG A 50 23.21 -0.71 13.13
C ARG A 50 22.51 -1.77 12.29
N ALA A 51 22.87 -3.04 12.45
CA ALA A 51 22.23 -4.14 11.72
C ALA A 51 20.73 -4.24 12.03
N LEU A 52 20.34 -4.07 13.29
CA LEU A 52 18.94 -4.03 13.72
C LEU A 52 18.18 -2.85 13.09
N ILE A 53 18.78 -1.66 13.03
CA ILE A 53 18.16 -0.49 12.41
C ILE A 53 17.99 -0.70 10.90
N ASP A 54 19.01 -1.21 10.21
CA ASP A 54 18.95 -1.43 8.77
C ASP A 54 17.92 -2.51 8.42
N ALA A 55 17.82 -3.57 9.23
CA ALA A 55 16.77 -4.58 9.10
C ALA A 55 15.37 -4.02 9.40
N SER A 56 15.22 -3.19 10.43
CA SER A 56 13.96 -2.52 10.77
C SER A 56 13.51 -1.59 9.64
N ARG A 57 14.44 -0.85 9.04
CA ARG A 57 14.20 -0.02 7.87
C ARG A 57 13.68 -0.83 6.69
N ALA A 58 14.34 -1.93 6.35
CA ALA A 58 13.91 -2.80 5.27
C ALA A 58 12.51 -3.40 5.53
N ASN A 59 12.17 -3.70 6.79
CA ASN A 59 10.82 -4.15 7.15
C ASN A 59 9.79 -3.02 7.04
N ALA A 60 10.10 -1.81 7.50
CA ALA A 60 9.23 -0.64 7.36
C ALA A 60 8.89 -0.36 5.89
N ASP A 61 9.89 -0.42 4.99
CA ASP A 61 9.69 -0.26 3.55
C ASP A 61 8.71 -1.30 2.98
N ASN A 62 8.77 -2.55 3.45
CA ASN A 62 7.83 -3.59 3.02
C ASN A 62 6.43 -3.37 3.59
N TYR A 63 6.32 -3.05 4.87
CA TYR A 63 5.04 -2.91 5.55
C TYR A 63 4.24 -1.71 5.05
N VAL A 64 4.90 -0.59 4.72
CA VAL A 64 4.19 0.55 4.15
C VAL A 64 3.57 0.20 2.79
N ILE A 65 4.24 -0.60 1.95
CA ILE A 65 3.69 -1.03 0.66
C ILE A 65 2.47 -1.94 0.86
N LEU A 66 2.51 -2.88 1.82
CA LEU A 66 1.35 -3.71 2.18
C LEU A 66 0.15 -2.84 2.59
N SER A 67 0.39 -1.88 3.49
CA SER A 67 -0.64 -0.99 4.03
C SER A 67 -1.25 -0.11 2.95
N MET A 68 -0.42 0.51 2.10
CA MET A 68 -0.90 1.32 0.98
C MET A 68 -1.71 0.49 -0.01
N TRP A 69 -1.26 -0.73 -0.33
CA TRP A 69 -1.99 -1.62 -1.23
C TRP A 69 -3.37 -1.98 -0.68
N ALA A 70 -3.47 -2.33 0.61
CA ALA A 70 -4.74 -2.70 1.22
C ALA A 70 -5.76 -1.54 1.18
N VAL A 71 -5.32 -0.31 1.44
CA VAL A 71 -6.17 0.88 1.32
C VAL A 71 -6.57 1.14 -0.13
N PHE A 72 -5.61 1.06 -1.05
CA PHE A 72 -5.85 1.23 -2.47
C PHE A 72 -6.90 0.24 -2.99
N GLU A 73 -6.75 -1.05 -2.69
CA GLU A 73 -7.70 -2.10 -3.06
C GLU A 73 -9.11 -1.81 -2.53
N ARG A 74 -9.23 -1.44 -1.25
CA ARG A 74 -10.53 -1.05 -0.68
C ARG A 74 -11.15 0.14 -1.44
N LYS A 75 -10.35 1.14 -1.81
CA LYS A 75 -10.82 2.30 -2.58
C LYS A 75 -11.31 1.93 -3.98
N LEU A 76 -10.65 1.00 -4.67
CA LEU A 76 -11.12 0.50 -5.97
C LEU A 76 -12.49 -0.18 -5.84
N PHE A 77 -12.67 -1.03 -4.82
CA PHE A 77 -13.95 -1.69 -4.59
C PHE A 77 -15.06 -0.70 -4.21
N ASP A 78 -14.75 0.28 -3.36
CA ASP A 78 -15.70 1.33 -2.99
C ASP A 78 -16.12 2.18 -4.20
N TYR A 79 -15.17 2.46 -5.11
CA TYR A 79 -15.46 3.13 -6.39
C TYR A 79 -16.43 2.32 -7.23
N LEU A 80 -16.14 1.04 -7.49
CA LEU A 80 -17.01 0.17 -8.29
C LEU A 80 -18.40 0.00 -7.67
N ARG A 81 -18.50 -0.11 -6.34
CA ARG A 81 -19.78 -0.14 -5.63
C ARG A 81 -20.59 1.12 -5.91
N ARG A 82 -19.96 2.29 -5.80
CA ARG A 82 -20.61 3.59 -6.09
C ARG A 82 -21.08 3.69 -7.53
N GLU A 83 -20.22 3.35 -8.50
CA GLU A 83 -20.58 3.40 -9.93
C GLU A 83 -21.69 2.43 -10.28
N SER A 84 -21.62 1.19 -9.77
CA SER A 84 -22.69 0.20 -9.99
C SER A 84 -24.02 0.67 -9.37
N GLY A 85 -23.99 1.22 -8.15
CA GLY A 85 -25.16 1.78 -7.49
C GLY A 85 -25.80 2.91 -8.30
N ALA A 86 -24.98 3.84 -8.83
CA ALA A 86 -25.46 4.94 -9.68
C ALA A 86 -26.08 4.43 -10.98
N ALA A 87 -25.41 3.51 -11.67
CA ALA A 87 -25.85 2.95 -12.96
C ALA A 87 -27.20 2.21 -12.83
N PHE A 88 -27.37 1.37 -11.81
CA PHE A 88 -28.64 0.65 -11.61
C PHE A 88 -29.77 1.53 -11.08
N SER A 89 -29.45 2.59 -10.32
CA SER A 89 -30.46 3.55 -9.84
C SER A 89 -30.99 4.44 -10.97
N ALA A 90 -30.19 4.70 -12.01
CA ALA A 90 -30.63 5.46 -13.18
C ALA A 90 -31.71 4.75 -14.01
N ARG A 91 -31.86 3.42 -13.87
CA ARG A 91 -32.91 2.62 -14.53
C ARG A 91 -33.56 1.66 -13.53
N PRO A 92 -34.50 2.11 -12.70
CA PRO A 92 -35.09 1.27 -11.67
C PRO A 92 -35.84 0.07 -12.26
N SER A 93 -35.47 -1.14 -11.86
CA SER A 93 -36.23 -2.36 -12.14
C SER A 93 -35.94 -3.44 -11.08
N PRO A 94 -36.83 -4.43 -10.87
CA PRO A 94 -36.56 -5.55 -9.97
C PRO A 94 -35.30 -6.33 -10.34
N VAL A 95 -34.99 -6.44 -11.63
CA VAL A 95 -33.77 -7.11 -12.13
C VAL A 95 -32.54 -6.29 -11.75
N ASN A 96 -32.56 -4.97 -11.97
CA ASN A 96 -31.44 -4.09 -11.64
C ASN A 96 -31.18 -4.02 -10.14
N ALA A 97 -32.23 -4.07 -9.31
CA ALA A 97 -32.09 -4.16 -7.86
C ALA A 97 -31.38 -5.46 -7.43
N ARG A 98 -31.76 -6.61 -8.01
CA ARG A 98 -31.09 -7.89 -7.75
C ARG A 98 -29.64 -7.91 -8.26
N MET A 99 -29.37 -7.33 -9.43
CA MET A 99 -28.02 -7.21 -9.97
C MET A 99 -27.12 -6.36 -9.07
N ARG A 100 -27.61 -5.21 -8.59
CA ARG A 100 -26.88 -4.37 -7.63
C ARG A 100 -26.48 -5.14 -6.38
N THR A 101 -27.44 -5.79 -5.72
CA THR A 101 -27.17 -6.60 -4.52
C THR A 101 -26.15 -7.70 -4.81
N LYS A 102 -26.29 -8.40 -5.94
CA LYS A 102 -25.34 -9.44 -6.32
C LYS A 102 -23.92 -8.92 -6.50
N ILE A 103 -23.75 -7.74 -7.11
CA ILE A 103 -22.44 -7.09 -7.25
C ILE A 103 -21.90 -6.67 -5.88
N GLU A 104 -22.72 -6.05 -5.02
CA GLU A 104 -22.29 -5.63 -3.68
C GLU A 104 -21.80 -6.81 -2.83
N ASP A 105 -22.47 -7.96 -2.91
CA ASP A 105 -22.13 -9.21 -2.21
C ASP A 105 -20.86 -9.87 -2.78
N ASP A 106 -20.68 -9.85 -4.10
CA ASP A 106 -19.62 -10.61 -4.76
C ASP A 106 -18.31 -9.84 -4.93
N ILE A 107 -18.37 -8.50 -4.96
CA ILE A 107 -17.22 -7.68 -5.40
C ILE A 107 -15.95 -7.92 -4.58
N GLU A 108 -16.07 -8.27 -3.30
CA GLU A 108 -14.93 -8.58 -2.44
C GLU A 108 -14.20 -9.89 -2.81
N PHE A 109 -14.87 -10.78 -3.55
CA PHE A 109 -14.30 -12.02 -4.05
C PHE A 109 -13.69 -11.88 -5.44
N TRP A 110 -13.85 -10.71 -6.08
CA TRP A 110 -13.31 -10.49 -7.41
C TRP A 110 -11.78 -10.48 -7.36
N ARG A 111 -11.18 -11.03 -8.41
CA ARG A 111 -9.71 -11.04 -8.52
C ARG A 111 -9.26 -9.61 -8.80
N ILE A 112 -8.40 -9.09 -7.95
CA ILE A 112 -7.93 -7.69 -8.06
C ILE A 112 -7.27 -7.38 -9.42
N ASP A 113 -6.66 -8.37 -10.08
CA ASP A 113 -6.08 -8.20 -11.41
C ASP A 113 -7.15 -7.92 -12.49
N GLU A 114 -8.35 -8.50 -12.34
CA GLU A 114 -9.50 -8.30 -13.23
C GLU A 114 -10.18 -6.96 -12.92
N VAL A 115 -10.30 -6.62 -11.63
CA VAL A 115 -10.78 -5.32 -11.15
C VAL A 115 -9.93 -4.17 -11.73
N LEU A 116 -8.61 -4.30 -11.67
CA LEU A 116 -7.68 -3.34 -12.27
C LEU A 116 -7.86 -3.19 -13.79
N ASP A 117 -8.22 -4.26 -14.49
CA ASP A 117 -8.44 -4.20 -15.94
C ASP A 117 -9.71 -3.42 -16.31
N ILE A 118 -10.73 -3.39 -15.46
CA ILE A 118 -11.94 -2.56 -15.66
C ILE A 118 -11.56 -1.07 -15.77
N PHE A 119 -10.60 -0.64 -14.93
CA PHE A 119 -10.18 0.76 -14.85
C PHE A 119 -9.34 1.25 -16.03
N LYS A 120 -8.90 0.38 -16.96
CA LYS A 120 -8.15 0.79 -18.15
C LYS A 120 -8.91 1.73 -19.09
N THR A 121 -10.22 1.85 -18.91
CA THR A 121 -11.09 2.77 -19.66
C THR A 121 -10.98 4.21 -19.18
N VAL A 122 -10.56 4.43 -17.92
CA VAL A 122 -10.50 5.74 -17.25
C VAL A 122 -9.09 6.11 -16.79
N VAL A 123 -8.26 5.10 -16.53
CA VAL A 123 -6.86 5.22 -16.10
C VAL A 123 -5.97 4.63 -17.19
N SER A 124 -4.79 5.23 -17.41
CA SER A 124 -3.88 4.75 -18.45
C SER A 124 -3.46 3.28 -18.23
N SER A 125 -3.36 2.52 -19.32
CA SER A 125 -2.98 1.10 -19.24
C SER A 125 -1.57 0.88 -18.66
N ASP A 126 -0.69 1.88 -18.76
CA ASP A 126 0.64 1.85 -18.16
C ASP A 126 0.56 1.93 -16.63
N LEU A 127 -0.21 2.87 -16.07
CA LEU A 127 -0.43 2.98 -14.62
C LEU A 127 -1.05 1.69 -14.05
N ILE A 128 -2.03 1.11 -14.73
CA ILE A 128 -2.61 -0.19 -14.34
C ILE A 128 -1.57 -1.31 -14.39
N GLY A 129 -0.73 -1.34 -15.43
CA GLY A 129 0.38 -2.30 -15.55
C GLY A 129 1.37 -2.18 -14.39
N GLN A 130 1.73 -0.96 -13.99
CA GLN A 130 2.59 -0.69 -12.85
C GLN A 130 1.93 -1.09 -11.52
N ALA A 131 0.63 -0.82 -11.33
CA ALA A 131 -0.10 -1.24 -10.13
C ALA A 131 -0.10 -2.76 -9.97
N LYS A 132 -0.22 -3.51 -11.07
CA LYS A 132 -0.05 -4.98 -11.06
C LYS A 132 1.35 -5.42 -10.62
N GLN A 133 2.39 -4.63 -10.85
CA GLN A 133 3.73 -4.92 -10.31
C GLN A 133 3.79 -4.69 -8.80
N VAL A 134 3.16 -3.62 -8.29
CA VAL A 134 3.03 -3.39 -6.84
C VAL A 134 2.28 -4.54 -6.18
N LYS A 135 1.20 -5.03 -6.79
CA LYS A 135 0.46 -6.23 -6.34
C LYS A 135 1.35 -7.46 -6.24
N LYS A 136 2.14 -7.75 -7.29
CA LYS A 136 3.09 -8.87 -7.29
C LYS A 136 4.13 -8.74 -6.18
N TYR A 137 4.63 -7.54 -5.94
CA TYR A 137 5.57 -7.28 -4.85
C TYR A 137 4.91 -7.49 -3.49
N ARG A 138 3.69 -6.98 -3.28
CA ARG A 138 2.86 -7.21 -2.09
C ARG A 138 2.65 -8.70 -1.82
N ASP A 139 2.29 -9.47 -2.84
CA ASP A 139 2.07 -10.92 -2.73
C ASP A 139 3.38 -11.63 -2.36
N TRP A 140 4.50 -11.21 -2.93
CA TRP A 140 5.82 -11.74 -2.55
C TRP A 140 6.19 -11.40 -1.09
N ILE A 141 5.91 -10.18 -0.61
CA ILE A 141 6.14 -9.82 0.81
C ILE A 141 5.28 -10.71 1.72
N ALA A 142 4.00 -10.91 1.38
CA ALA A 142 3.08 -11.70 2.19
C ALA A 142 3.47 -13.19 2.25
N HIS A 143 4.07 -13.71 1.19
CA HIS A 143 4.40 -15.13 1.06
C HIS A 143 5.90 -15.43 1.06
N ARG A 144 6.75 -14.47 1.49
CA ARG A 144 8.23 -14.46 1.42
C ARG A 144 8.81 -15.86 1.26
N ASN A 145 8.99 -16.28 0.01
CA ASN A 145 9.58 -17.58 -0.31
C ASN A 145 11.09 -17.37 -0.47
N PRO A 146 11.93 -17.91 0.44
CA PRO A 146 13.38 -17.70 0.39
C PRO A 146 14.04 -18.22 -0.90
N ARG A 147 13.34 -19.11 -1.63
CA ARG A 147 13.83 -19.73 -2.87
C ARG A 147 13.47 -18.93 -4.13
N LYS A 148 12.67 -17.88 -4.02
CA LYS A 148 12.27 -17.04 -5.16
C LYS A 148 12.80 -15.62 -4.97
N PRO A 149 13.53 -15.06 -5.96
CA PRO A 149 13.94 -13.67 -5.89
C PRO A 149 12.70 -12.78 -5.80
N PRO A 150 12.81 -11.61 -5.15
CA PRO A 150 11.74 -10.63 -5.21
C PRO A 150 11.45 -10.28 -6.68
N PRO A 151 10.18 -10.02 -7.04
CA PRO A 151 9.89 -9.34 -8.29
C PRO A 151 10.57 -7.96 -8.29
N ALA A 152 10.55 -7.26 -9.44
CA ALA A 152 11.15 -5.93 -9.57
C ALA A 152 10.93 -5.09 -8.29
N ASN A 153 12.03 -4.64 -7.67
CA ASN A 153 11.96 -4.07 -6.33
C ASN A 153 11.12 -2.78 -6.37
N VAL A 154 9.97 -2.80 -5.69
CA VAL A 154 9.09 -1.64 -5.62
C VAL A 154 9.55 -0.77 -4.47
N VAL A 155 9.92 0.47 -4.77
CA VAL A 155 10.33 1.45 -3.76
C VAL A 155 9.08 2.11 -3.15
N PRO A 156 8.98 2.29 -1.82
CA PRO A 156 7.80 2.86 -1.17
C PRO A 156 7.30 4.17 -1.78
N VAL A 157 8.20 5.10 -2.09
CA VAL A 157 7.81 6.40 -2.70
C VAL A 157 7.19 6.24 -4.09
N ILE A 158 7.63 5.25 -4.85
CA ILE A 158 7.09 4.95 -6.19
C ILE A 158 5.71 4.34 -6.06
N ALA A 159 5.54 3.37 -5.15
CA ALA A 159 4.22 2.79 -4.84
C ALA A 159 3.24 3.87 -4.38
N TYR A 160 3.63 4.73 -3.43
CA TYR A 160 2.80 5.83 -2.95
C TYR A 160 2.32 6.73 -4.09
N ARG A 161 3.25 7.25 -4.90
CA ARG A 161 2.93 8.15 -6.01
C ARG A 161 1.98 7.50 -7.02
N LEU A 162 2.32 6.29 -7.44
CA LEU A 162 1.54 5.53 -8.42
C LEU A 162 0.12 5.26 -7.93
N LEU A 163 -0.05 4.74 -6.72
CA LEU A 163 -1.36 4.40 -6.18
C LEU A 163 -2.20 5.66 -5.94
N SER A 164 -1.58 6.74 -5.44
CA SER A 164 -2.26 8.03 -5.28
C SER A 164 -2.67 8.64 -6.61
N GLU A 165 -1.85 8.53 -7.65
CA GLU A 165 -2.17 9.02 -8.99
C GLU A 165 -3.41 8.32 -9.56
N ILE A 166 -3.46 6.99 -9.48
CA ILE A 166 -4.63 6.22 -9.90
C ILE A 166 -5.89 6.65 -9.15
N LEU A 167 -5.83 6.76 -7.81
CA LEU A 167 -7.00 7.19 -7.04
C LEU A 167 -7.45 8.61 -7.37
N ASN A 168 -6.50 9.51 -7.65
CA ASN A 168 -6.82 10.88 -8.06
C ASN A 168 -7.43 10.95 -9.46
N GLU A 169 -7.03 10.07 -10.38
CA GLU A 169 -7.69 9.96 -11.70
C GLU A 169 -9.13 9.47 -11.59
N LEU A 170 -9.42 8.56 -10.65
CA LEU A 170 -10.77 8.05 -10.44
C LEU A 170 -11.72 9.08 -9.80
N ASP A 171 -11.19 10.01 -9.00
CA ASP A 171 -12.02 11.04 -8.34
C ASP A 171 -12.26 12.30 -9.18
N ARG A 172 -11.76 12.36 -10.43
CA ARG A 172 -12.04 13.45 -11.38
C ARG A 172 -13.40 13.29 -12.04
#